data_AF-A0A372LLB9-F1
#
_entry.id   AF-A0A372LLB9-F1
#
_cell.length_a   1.000
_cell.length_b   1.000
_cell.length_c   1.000
_cell.angle_alpha   90.00
_cell.angle_beta   90.00
_cell.angle_gamma   90.00
#
_symmetry.space_group_name_H-M   'P 1'
#
loop_
_entity.id
_entity.type
_entity.pdbx_description
1 polymer ?
#
loop_
_entity_poly.entity_id
_entity_poly.type
_entity_poly.pdbx_seq_one_letter_code
_entity_poly.pdbx_strand_id
1 'polypeptide(L)'
;MIISIKAGGIKMLKTSIKLVKEQQINAMLNKMVEKSFEQLVAEPMLLCLDCSDVDIYMAISSNEELEDNIKENFELDEFGDVKDAKTYDQLLDELQEYFVQLHVESGRFDYFPAGSYKVNGEDRTSDTEMLGPKGIFFAPFEDARN
;
A
#
# COMPACT_ATOMS: atom_id res chain seq x y z
N MET A 1 18.75 -27.68 11.01
CA MET A 1 18.82 -26.63 9.97
C MET A 1 17.67 -25.68 10.25
N ILE A 2 17.93 -24.60 11.00
CA ILE A 2 16.90 -23.61 11.31
C ILE A 2 16.96 -22.60 10.17
N ILE A 3 15.96 -22.65 9.28
CA ILE A 3 15.81 -21.65 8.22
C ILE A 3 15.38 -20.37 8.93
N SER A 4 16.35 -19.50 9.18
CA SER A 4 16.11 -18.14 9.64
C SER A 4 15.49 -17.38 8.47
N ILE A 5 14.16 -17.30 8.46
CA ILE A 5 13.44 -16.37 7.60
C ILE A 5 13.93 -14.98 8.02
N LYS A 6 14.74 -14.34 7.17
CA LYS A 6 15.00 -12.92 7.31
C LYS A 6 13.65 -12.22 7.20
N ALA A 7 13.08 -11.85 8.35
CA ALA A 7 12.08 -10.80 8.39
C ALA A 7 12.72 -9.61 7.68
N GLY A 8 12.25 -9.29 6.47
CA GLY A 8 12.53 -8.00 5.85
C GLY A 8 12.25 -6.95 6.90
N GLY A 9 13.24 -6.10 7.18
CA GLY A 9 13.21 -5.22 8.34
C GLY A 9 11.85 -4.52 8.43
N ILE A 10 11.14 -4.75 9.54
CA ILE A 10 9.88 -4.08 9.83
C ILE A 10 10.19 -2.59 9.79
N LYS A 11 9.84 -1.92 8.68
CA LYS A 11 10.04 -0.49 8.54
C LYS A 11 9.10 0.15 9.55
N MET A 12 9.64 1.03 10.38
CA MET A 12 8.81 1.66 11.41
C MET A 12 7.84 2.61 10.75
N LEU A 13 6.59 2.55 11.19
CA LEU A 13 5.51 3.39 10.74
C LEU A 13 5.81 4.81 11.24
N LYS A 14 5.99 5.76 10.32
CA LYS A 14 6.33 7.14 10.70
C LYS A 14 5.06 7.95 10.82
N THR A 15 4.58 8.11 12.05
CA THR A 15 3.39 8.90 12.35
C THR A 15 3.73 10.05 13.29
N SER A 16 2.97 11.14 13.18
CA SER A 16 3.04 12.31 14.07
C SER A 16 2.57 11.98 15.49
N ILE A 17 1.74 10.96 15.64
CA ILE A 17 1.34 10.41 16.94
C ILE A 17 2.00 9.05 17.20
N LYS A 18 2.12 8.69 18.47
CA LYS A 18 2.56 7.34 18.85
C LYS A 18 1.38 6.39 18.84
N LEU A 19 1.45 5.36 18.01
CA LEU A 19 0.39 4.35 17.92
C LEU A 19 0.47 3.35 19.08
N VAL A 20 -0.67 3.08 19.73
CA VAL A 20 -0.82 2.08 20.81
C VAL A 20 -0.51 0.67 20.30
N LYS A 21 -0.94 0.37 19.07
CA LYS A 21 -0.85 -0.95 18.42
C LYS A 21 0.00 -0.93 17.13
N GLU A 22 1.05 -0.11 17.10
CA GLU A 22 1.89 0.11 15.90
C GLU A 22 2.29 -1.19 15.19
N GLN A 23 2.77 -2.19 15.94
CA GLN A 23 3.22 -3.47 15.36
C GLN A 23 2.08 -4.26 14.71
N GLN A 24 0.89 -4.22 15.28
CA GLN A 24 -0.28 -4.93 14.76
C GLN A 24 -0.79 -4.24 13.49
N ILE A 25 -0.89 -2.91 13.51
CA ILE A 25 -1.23 -2.10 12.33
C ILE A 25 -0.23 -2.40 11.21
N ASN A 26 1.06 -2.36 11.49
CA ASN A 26 2.09 -2.63 10.49
C ASN A 26 1.99 -4.05 9.91
N ALA A 27 1.74 -5.05 10.76
CA ALA A 27 1.55 -6.43 10.31
C ALA A 27 0.31 -6.59 9.42
N MET A 28 -0.79 -5.89 9.74
CA MET A 28 -2.01 -5.88 8.92
C MET A 28 -1.76 -5.27 7.55
N LEU A 29 -1.11 -4.11 7.49
CA LEU A 29 -0.78 -3.44 6.24
C LEU A 29 0.13 -4.29 5.35
N ASN A 30 1.18 -4.90 5.92
CA ASN A 30 2.04 -5.81 5.17
C ASN A 30 1.28 -7.03 4.62
N LYS A 31 0.34 -7.57 5.40
CA LYS A 31 -0.51 -8.68 4.96
C LYS A 31 -1.46 -8.27 3.83
N MET A 32 -1.95 -7.03 3.84
CA MET A 32 -2.76 -6.49 2.74
C MET A 32 -1.94 -6.36 1.45
N VAL A 33 -0.71 -5.84 1.54
CA VAL A 33 0.22 -5.75 0.40
C VAL A 33 0.55 -7.14 -0.16
N GLU A 34 0.78 -8.13 0.71
CA GLU A 34 1.01 -9.51 0.31
C GLU A 34 -0.20 -10.11 -0.42
N LYS A 35 -1.41 -9.93 0.12
CA LYS A 35 -2.65 -10.39 -0.53
C LYS A 35 -2.89 -9.71 -1.88
N SER A 36 -2.67 -8.40 -1.96
CA SER A 36 -2.78 -7.64 -3.21
C SER A 36 -1.84 -8.22 -4.27
N PHE A 37 -0.59 -8.50 -3.90
CA PHE A 37 0.37 -9.16 -4.79
C PHE A 37 -0.10 -10.55 -5.24
N GLU A 38 -0.59 -11.39 -4.32
CA GLU A 38 -1.10 -12.73 -4.67
C GLU A 38 -2.26 -12.68 -5.67
N GLN A 39 -3.18 -11.72 -5.48
CA GLN A 39 -4.30 -11.50 -6.39
C GLN A 39 -3.83 -11.05 -7.77
N LEU A 40 -2.89 -10.11 -7.83
CA LEU A 40 -2.35 -9.57 -9.07
C LEU A 40 -1.43 -10.55 -9.80
N VAL A 41 -0.81 -11.50 -9.11
CA VAL A 41 -0.11 -12.59 -9.79
C VAL A 41 -1.09 -13.55 -10.47
N ALA A 42 -2.24 -13.81 -9.84
CA ALA A 42 -3.28 -14.68 -10.41
C ALA A 42 -4.02 -14.01 -11.57
N GLU A 43 -4.32 -12.72 -11.45
CA GLU A 43 -4.94 -11.89 -12.48
C GLU A 43 -4.10 -10.61 -12.65
N PRO A 44 -3.11 -10.63 -13.57
CA PRO A 44 -2.21 -9.50 -13.74
C PRO A 44 -2.89 -8.23 -14.20
N MET A 45 -2.74 -7.19 -13.39
CA MET A 45 -3.18 -5.82 -13.63
C MET A 45 -2.11 -4.86 -13.11
N LEU A 46 -2.04 -3.67 -13.70
CA LEU A 46 -1.25 -2.56 -13.17
C LEU A 46 -2.08 -1.78 -12.15
N LEU A 47 -1.42 -1.29 -11.10
CA LEU A 47 -2.01 -0.39 -10.11
C LEU A 47 -1.48 1.03 -10.34
N CYS A 48 -2.36 2.01 -10.47
CA CYS A 48 -2.01 3.41 -10.54
C CYS A 48 -1.84 3.98 -9.12
N LEU A 49 -0.71 4.63 -8.83
CA LEU A 49 -0.47 5.23 -7.52
C LEU A 49 -1.18 6.58 -7.34
N ASP A 50 -1.44 7.28 -8.44
CA ASP A 50 -2.18 8.54 -8.47
C ASP A 50 -3.71 8.33 -8.53
N CYS A 51 -4.14 7.09 -8.75
CA CYS A 51 -5.52 6.65 -8.77
C CYS A 51 -5.76 5.82 -7.50
N SER A 52 -6.99 5.75 -6.99
CA SER A 52 -7.32 5.03 -5.75
C SER A 52 -7.11 3.50 -5.78
N ASP A 53 -6.23 2.96 -6.64
CA ASP A 53 -5.88 1.54 -6.71
C ASP A 53 -5.04 1.12 -5.50
N VAL A 54 -4.26 2.04 -4.93
CA VAL A 54 -3.54 1.88 -3.67
C VAL A 54 -4.06 2.91 -2.66
N ASP A 55 -5.17 2.59 -2.01
CA ASP A 55 -5.90 3.53 -1.15
C ASP A 55 -6.12 2.95 0.27
N ILE A 56 -5.52 3.60 1.27
CA ILE A 56 -5.61 3.23 2.67
C ILE A 56 -7.01 3.43 3.25
N TYR A 57 -7.76 4.44 2.77
CA TYR A 57 -9.10 4.73 3.27
C TYR A 57 -10.02 3.55 2.93
N MET A 58 -9.92 3.06 1.70
CA MET A 58 -10.63 1.85 1.25
C MET A 58 -10.16 0.59 1.99
N ALA A 59 -8.86 0.47 2.26
CA ALA A 59 -8.30 -0.66 3.01
C ALA A 59 -8.79 -0.68 4.48
N ILE A 60 -8.92 0.49 5.10
CA ILE A 60 -9.45 0.64 6.46
C ILE A 60 -10.95 0.33 6.47
N SER A 61 -11.75 0.93 5.56
CA SER A 61 -13.20 0.71 5.53
C SER A 61 -13.60 -0.73 5.21
N SER A 62 -12.70 -1.50 4.59
CA SER A 62 -12.91 -2.93 4.29
C SER A 62 -12.33 -3.87 5.36
N ASN A 63 -11.71 -3.33 6.42
CA ASN A 63 -11.10 -4.09 7.49
C ASN A 63 -11.38 -3.46 8.86
N GLU A 64 -12.48 -3.89 9.47
CA GLU A 64 -12.94 -3.46 10.82
C GLU A 64 -11.83 -3.57 11.88
N GLU A 65 -11.01 -4.63 11.85
CA GLU A 65 -9.92 -4.82 12.81
C GLU A 65 -8.82 -3.75 12.66
N LEU A 66 -8.51 -3.34 11.43
CA LEU A 66 -7.58 -2.24 11.18
C LEU A 66 -8.18 -0.91 11.64
N GLU A 67 -9.45 -0.66 11.32
CA GLU A 67 -10.18 0.54 11.74
C GLU A 67 -10.19 0.68 13.28
N ASP A 68 -10.53 -0.38 14.00
CA ASP A 68 -10.54 -0.42 15.47
C ASP A 68 -9.15 -0.12 16.05
N ASN A 69 -8.11 -0.76 15.51
CA ASN A 69 -6.74 -0.55 15.98
C ASN A 69 -6.25 0.88 15.74
N ILE A 70 -6.73 1.57 14.70
CA ILE A 70 -6.45 2.98 14.45
C ILE A 70 -7.25 3.85 15.43
N LYS A 71 -8.55 3.58 15.60
CA LYS A 71 -9.44 4.33 16.50
C LYS A 71 -9.04 4.25 17.97
N GLU A 72 -8.38 3.18 18.42
CA GLU A 72 -7.83 3.06 19.78
C GLU A 72 -6.81 4.16 20.17
N ASN A 73 -6.29 4.89 19.19
CA ASN A 73 -5.38 6.02 19.43
C ASN A 73 -6.12 7.32 19.76
N PHE A 74 -7.45 7.32 19.75
CA PHE A 74 -8.29 8.50 19.86
C PHE A 74 -9.39 8.34 20.90
N GLU A 75 -9.88 9.47 21.40
CA GLU A 75 -11.14 9.49 22.13
C GLU A 75 -12.32 9.42 21.16
N LEU A 76 -13.25 8.52 21.45
CA LEU A 76 -14.49 8.37 20.70
C LEU A 76 -15.63 9.13 21.39
N ASP A 77 -16.59 9.59 20.60
CA ASP A 77 -17.85 10.15 21.09
C ASP A 77 -18.90 9.05 21.41
N GLU A 78 -20.12 9.46 21.69
CA GLU A 78 -21.21 8.53 22.03
C GLU A 78 -21.69 7.67 20.85
N PHE A 79 -21.33 8.04 19.62
CA PHE A 79 -21.65 7.32 18.40
C PHE A 79 -20.49 6.45 17.90
N GLY A 80 -19.32 6.52 18.55
CA GLY A 80 -18.12 5.78 18.18
C GLY A 80 -17.24 6.52 17.17
N ASP A 81 -17.50 7.82 16.93
CA ASP A 81 -16.73 8.66 16.03
C ASP A 81 -15.56 9.33 16.76
N VAL A 82 -14.46 9.54 16.03
CA VAL A 82 -13.26 10.17 16.59
C VAL A 82 -13.52 11.66 16.85
N LYS A 83 -13.37 12.09 18.11
CA LYS A 83 -13.60 13.49 18.50
C LYS A 83 -12.62 14.47 17.88
N ASP A 84 -11.35 14.08 17.77
CA ASP A 84 -10.30 14.89 17.15
C ASP A 84 -10.10 14.49 15.67
N ALA A 85 -11.09 14.86 14.85
CA ALA A 85 -11.09 14.53 13.43
C ALA A 85 -9.83 15.03 12.70
N LYS A 86 -9.29 16.19 13.11
CA LYS A 86 -8.09 16.76 12.45
C LYS A 86 -6.86 15.87 12.64
N THR A 87 -6.62 15.41 13.86
CA THR A 87 -5.48 14.52 14.13
C THR A 87 -5.71 13.12 13.52
N TYR A 88 -6.97 12.68 13.45
CA TYR A 88 -7.33 11.45 12.76
C TYR A 88 -7.04 11.51 11.26
N ASP A 89 -7.51 12.56 10.57
CA ASP A 89 -7.26 12.77 9.14
C ASP A 89 -5.75 12.83 8.84
N GLN A 90 -5.00 13.56 9.68
CA GLN A 90 -3.54 13.62 9.55
C GLN A 90 -2.89 12.23 9.67
N LEU A 91 -3.36 11.39 10.60
CA LEU A 91 -2.86 10.02 10.72
C LEU A 91 -3.19 9.19 9.47
N LEU A 92 -4.38 9.36 8.89
CA LEU A 92 -4.78 8.63 7.69
C LEU A 92 -3.91 9.02 6.48
N ASP A 93 -3.57 10.30 6.33
CA ASP A 93 -2.64 10.76 5.30
C ASP A 93 -1.22 10.16 5.49
N GLU A 94 -0.72 10.14 6.73
CA GLU A 94 0.57 9.51 7.05
C GLU A 94 0.56 7.99 6.80
N LEU A 95 -0.57 7.33 7.08
CA LEU A 95 -0.76 5.92 6.78
C LEU A 95 -0.87 5.66 5.27
N GLN A 96 -1.46 6.58 4.49
CA GLN A 96 -1.52 6.48 3.04
C GLN A 96 -0.12 6.52 2.43
N GLU A 97 0.70 7.49 2.81
CA GLU A 97 2.09 7.59 2.34
C GLU A 97 2.89 6.33 2.71
N TYR A 98 2.70 5.83 3.93
CA TYR A 98 3.35 4.60 4.38
C TYR A 98 2.87 3.37 3.61
N PHE A 99 1.57 3.28 3.30
CA PHE A 99 0.99 2.15 2.57
C PHE A 99 1.48 2.08 1.12
N VAL A 100 1.59 3.23 0.44
CA VAL A 100 2.23 3.32 -0.89
C VAL A 100 3.69 2.88 -0.80
N GLN A 101 4.43 3.40 0.19
CA GLN A 101 5.84 3.02 0.40
C GLN A 101 6.00 1.51 0.64
N LEU A 102 5.11 0.89 1.40
CA LEU A 102 5.12 -0.55 1.62
C LEU A 102 5.00 -1.34 0.32
N HIS A 103 4.11 -0.93 -0.61
CA HIS A 103 3.99 -1.59 -1.89
C HIS A 103 5.30 -1.53 -2.69
N VAL A 104 5.86 -0.33 -2.84
CA VAL A 104 7.10 -0.09 -3.60
C VAL A 104 8.28 -0.86 -3.01
N GLU A 105 8.44 -0.86 -1.69
CA GLU A 105 9.63 -1.41 -1.02
C GLU A 105 9.52 -2.87 -0.61
N SER A 106 8.31 -3.47 -0.67
CA SER A 106 8.08 -4.88 -0.33
C SER A 106 8.94 -5.85 -1.15
N GLY A 107 9.45 -5.40 -2.30
CA GLY A 107 10.14 -6.24 -3.28
C GLY A 107 9.20 -7.19 -4.04
N ARG A 108 7.88 -7.00 -3.90
CA ARG A 108 6.81 -7.76 -4.57
C ARG A 108 6.27 -7.09 -5.83
N PHE A 109 6.44 -5.78 -5.95
CA PHE A 109 5.99 -5.00 -7.08
C PHE A 109 7.19 -4.42 -7.84
N ASP A 110 7.07 -4.35 -9.16
CA ASP A 110 7.93 -3.51 -9.98
C ASP A 110 7.30 -2.12 -10.08
N TYR A 111 8.13 -1.10 -9.87
CA TYR A 111 7.72 0.30 -9.91
C TYR A 111 8.08 0.93 -11.26
N PHE A 112 7.09 1.54 -11.89
CA PHE A 112 7.21 2.21 -13.18
C PHE A 112 6.93 3.71 -13.00
N PRO A 113 7.95 4.57 -13.09
CA PRO A 113 7.75 6.01 -13.00
C PRO A 113 6.96 6.54 -14.21
N ALA A 114 6.30 7.69 -14.07
CA ALA A 114 5.74 8.39 -15.22
C ALA A 114 6.85 8.73 -16.24
N GLY A 115 6.53 8.66 -17.54
CA GLY A 115 7.48 8.95 -18.61
C GLY A 115 7.29 8.12 -19.87
N SER A 116 8.27 8.19 -20.77
CA SER A 116 8.23 7.50 -22.06
C SER A 116 8.90 6.12 -21.99
N TYR A 117 8.24 5.15 -22.61
CA TYR A 117 8.62 3.74 -22.67
C TYR A 117 8.55 3.25 -24.11
N LYS A 118 9.40 2.28 -24.43
CA LYS A 118 9.35 1.58 -25.72
C LYS A 118 8.65 0.24 -25.57
N VAL A 119 7.51 0.08 -26.21
CA VAL A 119 6.68 -1.13 -26.15
C VAL A 119 6.43 -1.62 -27.57
N ASN A 120 6.84 -2.84 -27.89
CA ASN A 120 6.65 -3.44 -29.22
C ASN A 120 7.17 -2.58 -30.39
N GLY A 121 8.20 -1.76 -30.15
CA GLY A 121 8.78 -0.86 -31.14
C GLY A 121 8.14 0.53 -31.21
N GLU A 122 7.05 0.76 -30.49
CA GLU A 122 6.36 2.05 -30.38
C GLU A 122 6.79 2.80 -29.12
N ASP A 123 6.96 4.12 -29.23
CA ASP A 123 7.15 4.99 -28.08
C ASP A 123 5.78 5.34 -27.51
N ARG A 124 5.56 5.02 -26.24
CA ARG A 124 4.33 5.30 -25.48
C ARG A 124 4.69 6.05 -24.21
N THR A 125 3.80 6.91 -23.73
CA THR A 125 3.99 7.68 -22.50
C THR A 125 2.97 7.24 -21.46
N SER A 126 3.44 7.05 -20.23
CA SER A 126 2.61 6.88 -19.05
C SER A 126 2.61 8.20 -18.27
N ASP A 127 1.43 8.72 -17.97
CA ASP A 127 1.26 10.02 -17.30
C ASP A 127 1.39 9.93 -15.77
N THR A 128 1.28 8.72 -15.21
CA THR A 128 1.22 8.44 -13.78
C THR A 128 2.24 7.40 -13.36
N GLU A 129 2.52 7.35 -12.05
CA GLU A 129 3.33 6.26 -11.48
C GLU A 129 2.48 5.00 -11.35
N MET A 130 3.04 3.85 -11.76
CA MET A 130 2.34 2.58 -11.77
C MET A 130 3.14 1.49 -11.05
N LEU A 131 2.43 0.53 -10.47
CA LEU A 131 2.98 -0.71 -9.95
C LEU A 131 2.47 -1.90 -10.75
N GLY A 132 3.35 -2.86 -11.01
CA GLY A 132 2.97 -4.18 -11.50
C GLY A 132 3.44 -5.28 -10.56
N PRO A 133 2.75 -6.43 -10.49
CA PRO A 133 3.31 -7.61 -9.85
C PRO A 133 4.68 -7.94 -10.46
N LYS A 134 5.66 -8.15 -9.59
CA LYS A 134 7.06 -8.24 -9.99
C LYS A 134 7.31 -9.33 -11.02
N GLY A 135 8.04 -8.96 -12.07
CA GLY A 135 8.46 -9.82 -13.16
C GLY A 135 7.38 -10.11 -14.20
N ILE A 136 6.16 -9.58 -14.05
CA ILE A 136 5.08 -9.84 -15.02
C ILE A 136 5.08 -8.80 -16.16
N PHE A 137 5.30 -7.53 -15.83
CA PHE A 137 5.31 -6.44 -16.81
C PHE A 137 6.75 -5.93 -17.01
N PHE A 138 7.07 -5.49 -18.23
CA PHE A 138 8.33 -4.79 -18.51
C PHE A 138 8.14 -3.27 -18.72
N ALA A 139 6.90 -2.81 -18.84
CA ALA A 139 6.51 -1.40 -18.93
C ALA A 139 5.08 -1.21 -18.36
N PRO A 140 4.66 0.03 -18.01
CA PRO A 140 3.35 0.30 -17.40
C PRO A 140 2.20 0.30 -18.42
N PHE A 141 2.07 -0.77 -19.22
CA PHE A 141 0.97 -0.99 -20.14
C PHE A 141 0.47 -2.43 -20.07
N GLU A 142 -0.84 -2.62 -20.16
CA GLU A 142 -1.47 -3.94 -20.01
C GLU A 142 -0.97 -4.98 -21.04
N ASP A 143 -0.54 -4.53 -22.22
CA ASP A 143 0.02 -5.37 -23.28
C ASP A 143 1.54 -5.55 -23.20
N ALA A 144 2.22 -4.91 -22.24
CA ALA A 144 3.67 -4.99 -22.04
C ALA A 144 4.06 -6.10 -21.03
N ARG A 145 3.62 -7.33 -21.31
CA ARG A 145 3.86 -8.52 -20.47
C ARG A 145 5.05 -9.35 -20.96
N ASN A 146 5.77 -9.99 -20.02
CA ASN A 146 6.87 -10.92 -20.30
C ASN A 146 6.40 -12.31 -20.77
#